data_AF-A0A520TQE1-F1
#
_entry.id   AF-A0A520TQE1-F1
#
_cell.length_a   1.000
_cell.length_b   1.000
_cell.length_c   1.000
_cell.angle_alpha   90.00
_cell.angle_beta   90.00
_cell.angle_gamma   90.00
#
_symmetry.space_group_name_H-M   'P 1'
#
loop_
_entity.id
_entity.type
_entity.pdbx_description
1 polymer ?
#
loop_
_entity_poly.entity_id
_entity_poly.type
_entity_poly.pdbx_seq_one_letter_code
_entity_poly.pdbx_strand_id
1 'polypeptide(L)'
;MKIKELKKLIDGCHVEDLNNELEAIVISKKNKIFVSNSIRLDTDSGRLIIATQDSEQFKLNKLNAKKELEFAKKMISKRTEEKALDIHS
;
A
#
# COMPACT_ATOMS: atom_id res chain seq x y z
N MET A 1 -14.41 -3.62 1.76
CA MET A 1 -13.32 -4.54 2.14
C MET A 1 -12.58 -3.95 3.33
N LYS A 2 -12.22 -4.77 4.31
CA LYS A 2 -11.39 -4.38 5.46
C LYS A 2 -9.90 -4.57 5.13
N ILE A 3 -9.01 -3.84 5.78
CA ILE A 3 -7.54 -4.03 5.61
C ILE A 3 -7.13 -5.50 5.84
N LYS A 4 -7.70 -6.15 6.86
CA LYS A 4 -7.41 -7.56 7.14
C LYS A 4 -7.82 -8.52 6.02
N GLU A 5 -8.84 -8.17 5.24
CA GLU A 5 -9.30 -8.95 4.09
C GLU A 5 -8.37 -8.71 2.89
N LEU A 6 -8.00 -7.44 2.65
CA LEU A 6 -7.00 -7.08 1.64
C LEU A 6 -5.67 -7.78 1.89
N LYS A 7 -5.21 -7.83 3.15
CA LYS A 7 -4.00 -8.57 3.54
C LYS A 7 -4.08 -10.05 3.13
N LYS A 8 -5.21 -10.71 3.39
CA LYS A 8 -5.39 -12.13 3.01
C LYS A 8 -5.31 -12.36 1.51
N LEU A 9 -5.79 -11.41 0.71
CA LEU A 9 -5.66 -11.49 -0.76
C LEU A 9 -4.21 -11.39 -1.19
N ILE A 10 -3.45 -10.44 -0.61
CA ILE A 10 -2.02 -10.26 -0.91
C ILE A 10 -1.20 -11.46 -0.44
N ASP A 11 -1.47 -11.99 0.75
CA ASP A 11 -0.79 -13.20 1.29
C ASP A 11 -1.06 -14.45 0.42
N GLY A 12 -2.15 -14.45 -0.35
CA GLY A 12 -2.52 -15.53 -1.27
C GLY A 12 -1.94 -15.40 -2.67
N CYS A 13 -1.27 -14.30 -3.02
CA CYS A 13 -0.65 -14.12 -4.33
C CYS A 13 0.53 -15.08 -4.52
N HIS A 14 0.75 -15.53 -5.76
CA HIS A 14 1.99 -16.24 -6.11
C HIS A 14 3.19 -15.31 -5.96
N VAL A 15 4.37 -15.86 -5.65
CA VAL A 15 5.59 -15.08 -5.42
C VAL A 15 5.97 -14.26 -6.66
N GLU A 16 5.73 -14.78 -7.86
CA GLU A 16 5.90 -14.03 -9.10
C GLU A 16 5.04 -12.76 -9.15
N ASP A 17 3.78 -12.84 -8.72
CA ASP A 17 2.81 -11.74 -8.77
C ASP A 17 3.12 -10.62 -7.78
N LEU A 18 3.88 -10.92 -6.72
CA LEU A 18 4.32 -9.92 -5.74
C LEU A 18 5.30 -8.90 -6.33
N ASN A 19 5.86 -9.16 -7.52
CA ASN A 19 6.74 -8.24 -8.23
C ASN A 19 5.99 -7.31 -9.20
N ASN A 20 4.67 -7.50 -9.37
CA ASN A 20 3.88 -6.65 -10.25
C ASN A 20 3.72 -5.24 -9.67
N GLU A 21 3.81 -4.24 -10.53
CA GLU A 21 3.47 -2.86 -10.18
C GLU A 21 1.96 -2.72 -9.98
N LEU A 22 1.55 -2.09 -8.87
CA LEU A 22 0.14 -1.88 -8.58
C LEU A 22 -0.44 -0.77 -9.47
N GLU A 23 -1.55 -1.06 -10.14
CA GLU A 23 -2.31 -0.11 -10.94
C GLU A 23 -3.78 -0.09 -10.51
N ALA A 24 -4.33 1.10 -10.33
CA ALA A 24 -5.73 1.31 -9.98
C ALA A 24 -6.51 1.65 -11.25
N ILE A 25 -7.50 0.80 -11.53
CA ILE A 25 -8.54 1.08 -12.51
C ILE A 25 -9.73 1.65 -11.76
N VAL A 26 -10.03 2.93 -11.97
CA VAL A 26 -11.14 3.61 -11.29
C VAL A 26 -12.26 3.88 -12.28
N ILE A 27 -13.40 3.24 -12.02
CA ILE A 27 -14.64 3.44 -12.77
C ILE A 27 -15.44 4.52 -12.07
N SER A 28 -15.43 5.72 -12.64
CA SER A 28 -16.12 6.89 -12.10
C SER A 28 -17.51 7.09 -12.71
N LYS A 29 -18.18 8.19 -12.34
CA LYS A 29 -19.53 8.52 -12.82
C LYS A 29 -19.62 8.45 -14.36
N LYS A 30 -20.74 7.94 -14.87
CA LYS A 30 -21.00 7.75 -16.31
C LYS A 30 -19.99 6.81 -16.98
N ASN A 31 -19.50 5.78 -16.27
CA ASN A 31 -18.54 4.79 -16.78
C ASN A 31 -17.23 5.40 -17.30
N LYS A 32 -16.85 6.60 -16.82
CA LYS A 32 -15.56 7.18 -17.15
C LYS A 32 -14.48 6.41 -16.39
N ILE A 33 -13.60 5.75 -17.13
CA ILE A 33 -12.49 4.99 -16.56
C ILE A 33 -11.26 5.89 -16.56
N PHE A 34 -10.57 5.93 -15.43
CA PHE A 34 -9.20 6.43 -15.38
C PHE A 34 -8.30 5.42 -14.71
N VAL A 35 -7.05 5.43 -15.14
CA VAL A 35 -6.02 4.50 -14.67
C VAL A 35 -4.95 5.31 -13.95
N SER A 36 -4.48 4.80 -12.81
CA SER A 36 -3.40 5.45 -12.07
C SER A 36 -2.56 4.46 -11.30
N ASN A 37 -1.25 4.66 -11.32
CA ASN A 37 -0.28 4.00 -10.45
C ASN A 37 0.16 4.88 -9.27
N SER A 38 -0.52 6.01 -9.01
CA SER A 38 -0.33 6.79 -7.79
C SER A 38 -1.31 6.33 -6.73
N ILE A 39 -0.95 5.26 -6.02
CA ILE A 39 -1.79 4.54 -5.07
C ILE A 39 -1.10 4.51 -3.72
N ARG A 40 -1.86 4.80 -2.65
CA ARG A 40 -1.36 4.77 -1.28
C ARG A 40 -2.41 4.21 -0.33
N LEU A 41 -2.01 3.28 0.54
CA LEU A 41 -2.86 2.75 1.59
C LEU A 41 -2.46 3.36 2.93
N ASP A 42 -3.27 4.29 3.42
CA ASP A 42 -3.14 4.85 4.76
C ASP A 42 -3.80 3.89 5.76
N THR A 43 -2.96 3.12 6.47
CA THR A 43 -3.41 2.04 7.35
C THR A 43 -4.06 2.54 8.64
N ASP A 44 -3.69 3.73 9.11
CA ASP A 44 -4.18 4.28 10.38
C ASP A 44 -5.64 4.70 10.24
N SER A 45 -5.97 5.30 9.10
CA SER A 45 -7.32 5.79 8.80
C SER A 45 -8.16 4.85 7.94
N GLY A 46 -7.56 3.79 7.39
CA GLY A 46 -8.26 2.85 6.51
C GLY A 46 -8.57 3.39 5.12
N ARG A 47 -7.79 4.36 4.62
CA ARG A 47 -8.05 5.04 3.33
C ARG A 47 -7.15 4.50 2.22
N LEU A 48 -7.74 4.17 1.07
CA LEU A 48 -7.01 3.98 -0.18
C LEU A 48 -7.07 5.29 -0.98
N ILE A 49 -5.92 5.89 -1.23
CA ILE A 49 -5.79 7.21 -1.87
C ILE A 49 -5.20 7.00 -3.27
N ILE A 50 -5.98 7.42 -4.28
CA ILE A 50 -5.61 7.33 -5.69
C ILE A 50 -5.61 8.74 -6.26
N ALA A 51 -4.48 9.15 -6.83
CA ALA A 51 -4.35 10.46 -7.49
C ALA A 51 -4.22 10.27 -9.00
N THR A 52 -4.92 11.05 -9.80
CA THR A 52 -4.83 11.03 -11.27
C THR A 52 -3.60 11.80 -11.75
N GLN A 53 -3.07 11.48 -12.94
CA GLN A 53 -1.84 12.09 -13.47
C GLN A 53 -1.94 13.61 -13.67
N ASP A 54 -3.14 14.11 -13.94
CA ASP A 54 -3.47 15.52 -14.11
C ASP A 54 -3.68 16.27 -12.78
N SER A 55 -3.57 15.58 -11.64
CA SER A 55 -3.66 16.21 -10.31
C SER A 55 -2.29 16.64 -9.79
N GLU A 56 -2.23 17.80 -9.13
CA GLU A 56 -1.06 18.24 -8.34
C GLU A 56 -0.66 17.21 -7.28
N GLN A 57 -1.61 16.38 -6.84
CA GLN A 57 -1.39 15.35 -5.83
C GLN A 57 -0.69 14.09 -6.38
N PHE A 58 -0.55 13.93 -7.71
CA PHE A 58 -0.02 12.70 -8.30
C PHE A 58 1.38 12.35 -7.77
N LYS A 59 2.30 13.30 -7.86
CA LYS A 59 3.70 13.12 -7.43
C LYS A 59 3.80 13.08 -5.90
N LEU A 60 3.06 13.94 -5.21
CA LEU A 60 3.07 14.01 -3.75
C LEU A 60 2.55 12.72 -3.12
N ASN A 61 1.48 12.14 -3.65
CA ASN A 61 0.92 10.89 -3.16
C ASN A 61 1.91 9.72 -3.33
N LYS A 62 2.61 9.63 -4.47
CA LYS A 62 3.69 8.64 -4.66
C LYS A 62 4.83 8.82 -3.68
N LEU A 63 5.26 10.06 -3.43
CA LEU A 63 6.31 10.34 -2.47
C LEU A 63 5.90 9.92 -1.06
N ASN A 64 4.67 10.20 -0.66
CA ASN A 64 4.13 9.81 0.64
C ASN A 64 4.01 8.28 0.75
N ALA A 65 3.61 7.58 -0.31
CA ALA A 65 3.54 6.11 -0.32
C ALA A 65 4.92 5.47 -0.08
N LYS A 66 5.97 6.02 -0.71
CA LYS A 66 7.35 5.58 -0.46
C LYS A 66 7.77 5.77 0.99
N LYS A 67 7.46 6.94 1.58
CA LYS A 67 7.75 7.21 2.99
C LYS A 67 7.00 6.26 3.91
N GLU A 68 5.71 6.02 3.69
CA GLU A 68 4.92 5.06 4.47
C GLU A 68 5.51 3.65 4.41
N LEU A 69 5.95 3.20 3.23
CA LEU A 69 6.63 1.92 3.07
C LEU A 69 7.95 1.86 3.86
N GLU A 70 8.75 2.93 3.81
CA GLU A 70 9.98 3.02 4.61
C GLU A 70 9.70 2.95 6.11
N PHE A 71 8.66 3.65 6.59
CA PHE A 71 8.22 3.57 7.98
C PHE A 71 7.75 2.17 8.36
N ALA A 72 6.93 1.53 7.53
CA ALA A 72 6.45 0.17 7.76
C ALA A 72 7.63 -0.83 7.86
N LYS A 73 8.62 -0.73 6.95
CA LYS A 73 9.83 -1.57 6.99
C LYS A 73 10.61 -1.39 8.30
N LYS A 74 10.79 -0.14 8.77
CA LYS A 74 11.46 0.14 10.05
C LYS A 74 10.71 -0.46 11.24
N MET A 75 9.38 -0.36 11.26
CA MET A 75 8.56 -0.91 12.34
C MET A 75 8.58 -2.44 12.37
N ILE A 76 8.61 -3.09 11.19
CA ILE A 76 8.74 -4.55 11.08
C ILE A 76 10.12 -5.01 11.58
N SER A 77 11.21 -4.31 11.22
CA SER A 77 12.56 -4.64 11.70
C SER A 77 12.63 -4.58 13.22
N LYS A 78 12.19 -3.47 13.82
CA LYS A 78 12.20 -3.29 15.28
C LYS A 78 11.41 -4.37 16.02
N ARG A 79 10.20 -4.70 15.54
CA ARG A 79 9.39 -5.78 16.13
C ARG A 79 10.05 -7.15 16.02
N THR A 80 10.86 -7.37 14.99
CA THR A 80 11.59 -8.64 14.79
C THR A 80 12.78 -8.72 15.75
N GLU A 81 13.49 -7.61 15.96
CA GLU A 81 14.58 -7.47 16.93
C GLU A 81 14.09 -7.66 18.38
N GLU A 82 12.98 -7.02 18.75
CA GLU A 82 12.37 -7.15 20.08
C GLU A 82 11.93 -8.60 20.37
N LYS A 83 11.30 -9.27 19.40
CA LYS A 83 10.93 -10.69 19.54
C LYS A 83 12.12 -11.62 19.67
N ALA A 84 13.25 -11.33 19.01
CA ALA A 84 14.45 -12.15 19.11
C ALA A 84 15.10 -12.04 20.50
N LEU A 85 15.01 -10.88 21.15
CA LEU A 85 15.48 -10.66 22.51
C LEU A 85 14.61 -11.37 23.55
N ASP A 86 13.28 -11.32 23.39
CA ASP A 86 12.33 -12.02 24.28
C ASP A 86 12.47 -13.56 24.25
N ILE A 87 12.91 -14.15 23.14
CA ILE A 87 13.11 -15.62 23.02
C ILE A 87 14.42 -16.07 23.70
N HIS A 88 15.34 -15.14 23.99
CA HIS A 88 16.64 -15.41 24.60
C HIS A 88 16.75 -14.90 26.05
N SER A 89 15.62 -14.55 26.68
CA SER A 89 15.50 -14.21 28.11
C SER A 89 14.66 -15.23 28.84
#